data_AF-A0A4Z2DVC1-F1
#
_entry.id   AF-A0A4Z2DVC1-F1
#
_cell.length_a   1.000
_cell.length_b   1.000
_cell.length_c   1.000
_cell.angle_alpha   90.00
_cell.angle_beta   90.00
_cell.angle_gamma   90.00
#
_symmetry.space_group_name_H-M   'P 1'
#
loop_
_entity.id
_entity.type
_entity.pdbx_description
1 polymer ?
#
loop_
_entity_poly.entity_id
_entity_poly.type
_entity_poly.pdbx_seq_one_letter_code
_entity_poly.pdbx_strand_id
1 'polypeptide(L)'
;MVNCTEFRQFQTVETSCTGLLFHHARPQDFVRSQWICFTPICFTIYRVILAILLFIWMICDFTRETIKYFNYVGYTWVTYATNWAFIAFTLIHISLATYCLIYNIKYPNNKPKFYQPLWFMYNLSSTSIFVICVLFWFELSNSPLGPFNNGQIYPAIDWSTPQSTILVCLGGLIATILCHVILYTIYFVRVNVSAKFGGRGYMLIEESTERHGYDNHEFELGEDASKQEGKTSKIQNPKTEYQKYGTVE
;
A
#
# COMPACT_ATOMS: atom_id res chain seq x y z
N MET A 1 14.81 -11.27 22.28
CA MET A 1 15.21 -9.91 21.82
C MET A 1 15.35 -9.97 20.32
N VAL A 2 14.70 -9.05 19.59
CA VAL A 2 14.82 -8.95 18.13
C VAL A 2 16.26 -8.56 17.77
N ASN A 3 16.92 -9.35 16.92
CA ASN A 3 18.27 -9.05 16.48
C ASN A 3 18.25 -7.79 15.59
N CYS A 4 18.98 -6.75 16.00
CA CYS A 4 18.90 -5.42 15.39
C CYS A 4 19.37 -5.42 13.92
N THR A 5 20.21 -6.39 13.55
CA THR A 5 20.77 -6.56 12.20
C THR A 5 19.77 -7.11 11.19
N GLU A 6 19.01 -8.15 11.53
CA GLU A 6 17.98 -8.74 10.65
C GLU A 6 16.83 -7.74 10.41
N PHE A 7 16.44 -7.01 11.45
CA PHE A 7 15.44 -5.96 11.33
C PHE A 7 15.89 -4.84 10.38
N ARG A 8 17.18 -4.49 10.40
CA ARG A 8 17.75 -3.51 9.46
C ARG A 8 17.77 -4.02 8.02
N GLN A 9 18.10 -5.30 7.80
CA GLN A 9 18.05 -5.89 6.46
C GLN A 9 16.63 -5.90 5.89
N PHE A 10 15.64 -6.27 6.69
CA PHE A 10 14.23 -6.21 6.31
C PHE A 10 13.82 -4.78 5.90
N GLN A 11 14.19 -3.77 6.70
CA GLN A 11 13.95 -2.37 6.35
C GLN A 11 14.65 -1.95 5.06
N THR A 12 15.84 -2.47 4.77
CA THR A 12 16.59 -2.11 3.55
C THR A 12 15.90 -2.65 2.30
N VAL A 13 15.26 -3.83 2.39
CA VAL A 13 14.49 -4.41 1.29
C VAL A 13 13.18 -3.65 1.07
N GLU A 14 12.46 -3.28 2.15
CA GLU A 14 11.22 -2.51 2.03
C GLU A 14 11.42 -1.05 1.62
N THR A 15 12.56 -0.43 1.96
CA THR A 15 12.90 0.97 1.58
C THR A 15 13.46 1.10 0.16
N SER A 16 13.78 -0.01 -0.52
CA SER A 16 14.24 0.02 -1.91
C SER A 16 13.17 0.63 -2.82
N CYS A 17 13.55 1.51 -3.75
CA CYS A 17 12.63 2.14 -4.74
C CYS A 17 11.74 1.12 -5.47
N THR A 18 12.22 -0.12 -5.62
CA THR A 18 11.48 -1.23 -6.23
C THR A 18 10.28 -1.68 -5.39
N GLY A 19 10.40 -1.66 -4.06
CA GLY A 19 9.35 -2.04 -3.12
C GLY A 19 8.30 -0.95 -2.89
N LEU A 20 8.66 0.29 -3.17
CA LEU A 20 7.89 1.48 -2.80
C LEU A 20 6.60 1.67 -3.63
N LEU A 21 6.50 1.07 -4.82
CA LEU A 21 5.33 1.26 -5.70
C LEU A 21 4.72 -0.04 -6.25
N PHE A 22 5.54 -0.95 -6.80
CA PHE A 22 5.04 -2.08 -7.60
C PHE A 22 5.23 -3.45 -6.95
N HIS A 23 6.20 -3.58 -6.04
CA HIS A 23 6.58 -4.88 -5.49
C HIS A 23 6.35 -4.92 -3.98
N HIS A 24 5.15 -5.32 -3.57
CA HIS A 24 4.97 -5.74 -2.19
C HIS A 24 5.57 -7.13 -2.01
N ALA A 25 6.43 -7.35 -1.02
CA ALA A 25 7.11 -8.64 -0.87
C ALA A 25 6.17 -9.74 -0.33
N ARG A 26 5.03 -9.38 0.28
CA ARG A 26 4.26 -10.34 1.10
C ARG A 26 2.74 -10.30 0.88
N PRO A 27 2.18 -11.30 0.17
CA PRO A 27 0.73 -11.38 -0.07
C PRO A 27 -0.12 -11.48 1.19
N GLN A 28 0.42 -12.06 2.27
CA GLN A 28 -0.32 -12.30 3.51
C GLN A 28 -0.72 -11.00 4.21
N ASP A 29 -0.05 -9.88 3.91
CA ASP A 29 -0.32 -8.61 4.55
C ASP A 29 -1.70 -8.04 4.22
N PHE A 30 -2.28 -8.48 3.10
CA PHE A 30 -3.60 -8.07 2.64
C PHE A 30 -4.73 -8.78 3.36
N VAL A 31 -4.51 -10.01 3.83
CA VAL A 31 -5.57 -10.90 4.33
C VAL A 31 -5.58 -10.96 5.86
N ARG A 32 -4.43 -10.70 6.49
CA ARG A 32 -4.26 -10.77 7.95
C ARG A 32 -4.07 -9.37 8.55
N SER A 33 -4.32 -9.23 9.84
CA SER A 33 -3.93 -8.02 10.59
C SER A 33 -2.46 -8.08 11.02
N GLN A 34 -1.82 -6.92 11.14
CA GLN A 34 -0.47 -6.79 11.70
C GLN A 34 -0.45 -6.95 13.23
N TRP A 35 -1.61 -6.78 13.88
CA TRP A 35 -1.76 -6.87 15.33
C TRP A 35 -2.11 -8.30 15.75
N ILE A 36 -1.39 -8.85 16.74
CA ILE A 36 -1.64 -10.22 17.27
C ILE A 36 -3.08 -10.40 17.72
N CYS A 37 -3.66 -9.36 18.34
CA CYS A 37 -4.99 -9.42 18.93
C CYS A 37 -6.11 -9.54 17.88
N PHE A 38 -5.80 -9.37 16.59
CA PHE A 38 -6.81 -9.35 15.55
C PHE A 38 -6.75 -10.64 14.72
N THR A 39 -7.75 -11.50 14.94
CA THR A 39 -7.93 -12.71 14.13
C THR A 39 -8.20 -12.35 12.66
N PRO A 40 -7.88 -13.23 11.69
CA PRO A 40 -8.16 -12.98 10.28
C PRO A 40 -9.63 -12.68 9.98
N ILE A 41 -10.55 -13.29 10.74
CA ILE A 41 -11.99 -13.06 10.64
C ILE A 41 -12.34 -11.66 11.11
N CYS A 42 -11.88 -11.24 12.30
CA CYS A 42 -12.08 -9.87 12.78
C CYS A 42 -11.52 -8.83 11.80
N PHE A 43 -10.35 -9.10 11.21
CA PHE A 43 -9.75 -8.25 10.17
C PHE A 43 -10.64 -8.08 8.94
N THR A 44 -11.22 -9.18 8.47
CA THR A 44 -12.14 -9.16 7.33
C THR A 44 -13.40 -8.38 7.66
N ILE A 45 -13.99 -8.61 8.83
CA ILE A 45 -15.19 -7.87 9.29
C ILE A 45 -14.90 -6.37 9.31
N TYR A 46 -13.78 -5.95 9.90
CA TYR A 46 -13.35 -4.55 9.90
C TYR A 46 -13.26 -3.97 8.48
N ARG A 47 -12.62 -4.68 7.55
CA ARG A 47 -12.48 -4.23 6.15
C ARG A 47 -13.82 -4.08 5.45
N VAL A 48 -14.75 -5.01 5.67
CA VAL A 48 -16.11 -4.96 5.11
C VAL A 48 -16.89 -3.79 5.69
N ILE A 49 -16.87 -3.61 7.01
CA ILE A 49 -17.53 -2.46 7.67
C ILE A 49 -16.97 -1.15 7.12
N LEU A 50 -15.65 -1.02 7.02
CA LEU A 50 -15.00 0.19 6.49
C LEU A 50 -15.41 0.46 5.04
N ALA A 51 -15.46 -0.56 4.19
CA ALA A 51 -15.89 -0.42 2.80
C ALA A 51 -17.35 0.04 2.71
N ILE A 52 -18.24 -0.51 3.54
CA ILE A 52 -19.66 -0.11 3.60
C ILE A 52 -19.79 1.35 4.07
N LEU A 53 -19.09 1.74 5.13
CA LEU A 53 -19.12 3.10 5.65
C LEU A 53 -18.65 4.13 4.61
N LEU A 54 -17.55 3.83 3.89
CA LEU A 54 -17.06 4.68 2.81
C LEU A 54 -18.06 4.77 1.65
N PHE A 55 -18.69 3.66 1.28
CA PHE A 55 -19.70 3.64 0.24
C PHE A 55 -20.95 4.44 0.61
N ILE A 56 -21.45 4.28 1.84
CA ILE A 56 -22.57 5.08 2.36
C ILE A 56 -22.21 6.56 2.36
N TRP A 57 -21.01 6.91 2.85
CA TRP A 57 -20.53 8.29 2.83
C TRP A 57 -20.54 8.83 1.40
N MET A 58 -19.99 8.10 0.43
CA MET A 58 -19.98 8.50 -0.97
C MET A 58 -21.38 8.79 -1.52
N ILE A 59 -22.38 7.95 -1.22
CA ILE A 59 -23.76 8.19 -1.63
C ILE A 59 -24.33 9.44 -0.95
N CYS A 60 -24.11 9.60 0.36
CA CYS A 60 -24.59 10.75 1.11
C CYS A 60 -23.97 12.06 0.60
N ASP A 61 -22.67 12.06 0.32
CA ASP A 61 -21.95 13.20 -0.23
C ASP A 61 -22.43 13.56 -1.63
N PHE A 62 -22.51 12.57 -2.52
CA PHE A 62 -23.07 12.75 -3.87
C PHE A 62 -24.48 13.35 -3.83
N THR A 63 -25.35 12.82 -2.96
CA THR A 63 -26.73 13.29 -2.82
C THR A 63 -26.78 14.72 -2.26
N ARG A 64 -26.02 14.99 -1.20
CA ARG A 64 -25.97 16.31 -0.56
C ARG A 64 -25.49 17.38 -1.54
N GLU A 65 -24.40 17.13 -2.24
CA GLU A 65 -23.80 18.09 -3.16
C GLU A 65 -24.68 18.33 -4.39
N THR A 66 -25.25 17.27 -4.98
CA THR A 66 -26.14 17.38 -6.15
C THR A 66 -27.40 18.20 -5.86
N ILE A 67 -28.01 18.00 -4.69
CA ILE A 67 -29.23 18.73 -4.29
C ILE A 67 -28.90 20.18 -3.93
N LYS A 68 -27.84 20.41 -3.17
CA LYS A 68 -27.58 21.72 -2.54
C LYS A 68 -26.86 22.71 -3.45
N TYR A 69 -25.93 22.25 -4.30
CA TYR A 69 -25.02 23.14 -5.02
C TYR A 69 -25.16 23.07 -6.54
N PHE A 70 -25.64 21.95 -7.10
CA PHE A 70 -25.61 21.74 -8.55
C PHE A 70 -26.98 21.79 -9.25
N ASN A 71 -28.06 22.21 -8.58
CA ASN A 71 -29.40 22.30 -9.17
C ASN A 71 -29.77 21.04 -9.99
N TYR A 72 -29.51 19.85 -9.43
CA TYR A 72 -29.72 18.54 -10.07
C TYR A 72 -28.82 18.16 -11.25
N VAL A 73 -27.79 18.96 -11.58
CA VAL A 73 -26.77 18.60 -12.58
C VAL A 73 -25.70 17.71 -11.92
N GLY A 74 -26.02 16.41 -11.79
CA GLY A 74 -25.17 15.44 -11.07
C GLY A 74 -23.78 15.23 -11.66
N TYR A 75 -23.56 15.54 -12.95
CA TYR A 75 -22.26 15.38 -13.60
C TYR A 75 -21.18 16.32 -13.06
N THR A 76 -21.56 17.47 -12.51
CA THR A 76 -20.61 18.45 -11.96
C THR A 76 -19.86 17.88 -10.76
N TRP A 77 -20.51 17.06 -9.92
CA TRP A 77 -19.85 16.40 -8.79
C TRP A 77 -18.66 15.54 -9.26
N VAL A 78 -18.80 14.83 -10.39
CA VAL A 78 -17.74 13.97 -10.95
C VAL A 78 -16.57 14.78 -11.50
N THR A 79 -16.72 16.09 -11.76
CA THR A 79 -15.61 16.91 -12.28
C THR A 79 -14.57 17.29 -11.21
N TYR A 80 -14.92 17.18 -9.93
CA TYR A 80 -14.02 17.56 -8.84
C TYR A 80 -12.95 16.50 -8.57
N ALA A 81 -11.69 16.92 -8.53
CA ALA A 81 -10.56 16.03 -8.23
C ALA A 81 -10.67 15.37 -6.84
N THR A 82 -11.27 16.07 -5.87
CA THR A 82 -11.54 15.55 -4.52
C THR A 82 -12.46 14.33 -4.56
N ASN A 83 -13.48 14.38 -5.42
CA ASN A 83 -14.48 13.34 -5.56
C ASN A 83 -13.87 12.13 -6.28
N TRP A 84 -13.02 12.35 -7.29
CA TRP A 84 -12.24 11.26 -7.91
C TRP A 84 -11.35 10.52 -6.92
N ALA A 85 -10.62 11.23 -6.06
CA ALA A 85 -9.80 10.58 -5.04
C ALA A 85 -10.64 9.79 -4.05
N PHE A 86 -11.82 10.32 -3.65
CA PHE A 86 -12.72 9.63 -2.75
C PHE A 86 -13.35 8.38 -3.38
N ILE A 87 -13.72 8.44 -4.67
CA ILE A 87 -14.18 7.27 -5.45
C ILE A 87 -13.07 6.22 -5.51
N ALA A 88 -11.86 6.61 -5.91
CA ALA A 88 -10.72 5.69 -6.02
C ALA A 88 -10.41 5.02 -4.67
N PHE A 89 -10.45 5.80 -3.58
CA PHE A 89 -10.26 5.31 -2.22
C PHE A 89 -11.37 4.33 -1.78
N THR A 90 -12.62 4.64 -2.10
CA THR A 90 -13.76 3.76 -1.80
C THR A 90 -13.66 2.44 -2.59
N LEU A 91 -13.39 2.52 -3.89
CA LEU A 91 -13.24 1.35 -4.77
C LEU A 91 -12.12 0.43 -4.29
N ILE A 92 -10.95 0.97 -3.92
CA ILE A 92 -9.86 0.13 -3.43
C ILE A 92 -10.21 -0.57 -2.12
N HIS A 93 -10.95 0.08 -1.23
CA HIS A 93 -11.36 -0.51 0.04
C HIS A 93 -12.41 -1.60 -0.15
N ILE A 94 -13.31 -1.44 -1.13
CA ILE A 94 -14.23 -2.50 -1.57
C ILE A 94 -13.41 -3.68 -2.16
N SER A 95 -12.45 -3.42 -3.04
CA SER A 95 -11.60 -4.47 -3.61
C SER A 95 -10.81 -5.22 -2.53
N LEU A 96 -10.24 -4.51 -1.55
CA LEU A 96 -9.53 -5.10 -0.41
C LEU A 96 -10.46 -5.96 0.46
N ALA A 97 -11.68 -5.50 0.74
CA ALA A 97 -12.67 -6.26 1.51
C ALA A 97 -13.08 -7.53 0.78
N THR A 98 -13.39 -7.44 -0.51
CA THR A 98 -13.72 -8.58 -1.38
C THR A 98 -12.55 -9.57 -1.44
N TYR A 99 -11.32 -9.07 -1.59
CA TYR A 99 -10.11 -9.90 -1.59
C TYR A 99 -9.95 -10.66 -0.28
N CYS A 100 -10.08 -9.98 0.87
CA CYS A 100 -10.02 -10.62 2.19
C CYS A 100 -11.10 -11.70 2.35
N LEU A 101 -12.32 -11.42 1.90
CA LEU A 101 -13.45 -12.33 2.00
C LEU A 101 -13.22 -13.60 1.18
N ILE A 102 -12.75 -13.46 -0.06
CA ILE A 102 -12.43 -14.62 -0.92
C ILE A 102 -11.35 -15.49 -0.29
N TYR A 103 -10.26 -14.90 0.20
CA TYR A 103 -9.15 -15.70 0.75
C TYR A 103 -9.46 -16.31 2.11
N ASN A 104 -10.18 -15.62 2.99
CA ASN A 104 -10.52 -16.17 4.30
C ASN A 104 -11.65 -17.21 4.23
N ILE A 105 -12.58 -17.11 3.29
CA ILE A 105 -13.72 -18.06 3.19
C ILE A 105 -13.42 -19.19 2.20
N LYS A 106 -12.98 -18.86 0.98
CA LYS A 106 -12.90 -19.83 -0.12
C LYS A 106 -11.56 -20.55 -0.18
N TYR A 107 -10.47 -19.89 0.23
CA TYR A 107 -9.12 -20.42 0.06
C TYR A 107 -8.23 -20.18 1.29
N PRO A 108 -8.62 -20.66 2.49
CA PRO A 108 -7.91 -20.36 3.74
C PRO A 108 -6.45 -20.82 3.74
N ASN A 109 -6.12 -21.86 2.96
CA ASN A 109 -4.79 -22.45 2.89
C ASN A 109 -3.98 -22.04 1.64
N ASN A 110 -4.57 -21.28 0.70
CA ASN A 110 -3.84 -20.89 -0.51
C ASN A 110 -3.08 -19.59 -0.32
N LYS A 111 -1.90 -19.51 -0.93
CA LYS A 111 -1.11 -18.27 -0.96
C LYS A 111 -1.88 -17.20 -1.77
N PRO A 112 -2.01 -15.96 -1.27
CA PRO A 112 -2.70 -14.91 -1.99
C PRO A 112 -1.99 -14.54 -3.31
N LYS A 113 -2.74 -14.56 -4.41
CA LYS A 113 -2.30 -14.19 -5.77
C LYS A 113 -2.89 -12.84 -6.17
N PHE A 114 -2.29 -12.15 -7.13
CA PHE A 114 -2.77 -10.87 -7.71
C PHE A 114 -2.85 -9.68 -6.75
N TYR A 115 -2.02 -9.65 -5.71
CA TYR A 115 -2.02 -8.58 -4.71
C TYR A 115 -1.20 -7.34 -5.13
N GLN A 116 -0.28 -7.47 -6.08
CA GLN A 116 0.57 -6.37 -6.57
C GLN A 116 -0.22 -5.18 -7.16
N PRO A 117 -1.17 -5.37 -8.10
CA PRO A 117 -1.96 -4.23 -8.59
C PRO A 117 -2.82 -3.62 -7.48
N LEU A 118 -3.31 -4.44 -6.55
CA LEU A 118 -4.09 -3.98 -5.40
C LEU A 118 -3.25 -3.12 -4.46
N TRP A 119 -1.98 -3.49 -4.24
CA TRP A 119 -1.02 -2.71 -3.48
C TRP A 119 -0.78 -1.34 -4.09
N PHE A 120 -0.48 -1.31 -5.39
CA PHE A 120 -0.21 -0.08 -6.12
C PHE A 120 -1.41 0.87 -6.03
N MET A 121 -2.61 0.37 -6.33
CA MET A 121 -3.84 1.16 -6.26
C MET A 121 -4.14 1.66 -4.84
N TYR A 122 -3.82 0.86 -3.81
CA TYR A 122 -3.97 1.27 -2.42
C TYR A 122 -3.03 2.42 -2.03
N ASN A 123 -1.75 2.34 -2.41
CA ASN A 123 -0.80 3.41 -2.14
C ASN A 123 -1.15 4.68 -2.90
N LEU A 124 -1.54 4.56 -4.17
CA LEU A 124 -1.97 5.68 -5.00
C LEU A 124 -3.17 6.39 -4.38
N SER A 125 -4.25 5.67 -4.11
CA SER A 125 -5.48 6.24 -3.55
C SER A 125 -5.31 6.81 -2.14
N SER A 126 -4.55 6.14 -1.28
CA SER A 126 -4.26 6.62 0.09
C SER A 126 -3.41 7.89 0.07
N THR A 127 -2.44 7.99 -0.85
CA THR A 127 -1.63 9.20 -1.02
C THR A 127 -2.51 10.34 -1.55
N SER A 128 -3.31 10.09 -2.59
CA SER A 128 -4.20 11.10 -3.18
C SER A 128 -5.22 11.66 -2.16
N ILE A 129 -5.88 10.80 -1.38
CA ILE A 129 -6.86 11.26 -0.39
C ILE A 129 -6.21 12.05 0.74
N PHE A 130 -5.01 11.68 1.16
CA PHE A 130 -4.27 12.41 2.20
C PHE A 130 -3.83 13.79 1.72
N VAL A 131 -3.27 13.88 0.50
CA VAL A 131 -2.91 15.16 -0.13
C VAL A 131 -4.12 16.08 -0.21
N ILE A 132 -5.25 15.57 -0.70
CA ILE A 132 -6.48 16.36 -0.81
C ILE A 132 -6.99 16.80 0.57
N CYS A 133 -6.91 15.94 1.58
CA CYS A 133 -7.27 16.29 2.96
C CYS A 133 -6.39 17.44 3.47
N VAL A 134 -5.07 17.35 3.31
CA VAL A 134 -4.13 18.40 3.73
C VAL A 134 -4.41 19.72 3.00
N LEU A 135 -4.61 19.68 1.68
CA LEU A 135 -4.93 20.87 0.89
C LEU A 135 -6.26 21.50 1.33
N PHE A 136 -7.29 20.68 1.56
CA PHE A 136 -8.59 21.14 2.04
C PHE A 136 -8.47 21.88 3.39
N TRP A 137 -7.74 21.30 4.35
CA TRP A 137 -7.53 21.94 5.66
C TRP A 137 -6.64 23.18 5.59
N PHE A 138 -5.63 23.17 4.72
CA PHE A 138 -4.76 24.33 4.49
C PHE A 138 -5.57 25.52 3.95
N GLU A 139 -6.37 25.31 2.90
CA GLU A 139 -7.25 26.34 2.34
C GLU A 139 -8.27 26.84 3.36
N LEU A 140 -8.85 25.92 4.16
CA LEU A 140 -9.75 26.28 5.24
C LEU A 140 -9.07 27.20 6.28
N SER A 141 -7.81 26.93 6.61
CA SER A 141 -7.07 27.72 7.59
C SER A 141 -6.67 29.12 7.09
N ASN A 142 -6.48 29.29 5.78
CA ASN A 142 -6.03 30.54 5.19
C ASN A 142 -7.17 31.43 4.67
N SER A 143 -8.39 30.91 4.50
CA SER A 143 -9.53 31.68 4.00
C SER A 143 -10.36 32.29 5.14
N PRO A 144 -10.42 33.64 5.29
CA PRO A 144 -11.26 34.29 6.30
C PRO A 144 -12.77 34.09 6.08
N LEU A 145 -13.16 33.72 4.85
CA LEU A 145 -14.55 33.57 4.41
C LEU A 145 -14.99 32.11 4.32
N GLY A 146 -14.13 31.17 4.74
CA GLY A 146 -14.37 29.74 4.64
C GLY A 146 -14.22 29.19 3.20
N PRO A 147 -14.40 27.87 3.02
CA PRO A 147 -14.10 27.16 1.78
C PRO A 147 -15.21 27.30 0.72
N PHE A 148 -16.25 28.07 1.02
CA PHE A 148 -17.48 28.15 0.21
C PHE A 148 -17.64 29.47 -0.57
N ASN A 149 -16.82 30.50 -0.30
CA ASN A 149 -17.08 31.85 -0.85
C ASN A 149 -16.21 32.22 -2.07
N ASN A 150 -15.01 31.65 -2.18
CA ASN A 150 -14.17 31.73 -3.37
C ASN A 150 -14.02 30.30 -3.87
N GLY A 151 -14.49 29.99 -5.08
CA GLY A 151 -14.53 28.62 -5.61
C GLY A 151 -13.29 27.82 -5.23
N GLN A 152 -13.50 26.62 -4.68
CA GLN A 152 -12.43 25.73 -4.23
C GLN A 152 -11.36 25.56 -5.32
N ILE A 153 -10.06 25.61 -4.99
CA ILE A 153 -8.83 25.19 -5.73
C ILE A 153 -8.68 25.69 -7.19
N TYR A 154 -9.71 25.59 -8.01
CA TYR A 154 -9.77 25.98 -9.42
C TYR A 154 -9.41 27.44 -9.71
N PRO A 155 -9.72 28.45 -8.87
CA PRO A 155 -9.24 29.82 -9.12
C PRO A 155 -7.72 29.95 -9.03
N ALA A 156 -7.04 29.03 -8.32
CA ALA A 156 -5.58 29.00 -8.26
C ALA A 156 -4.95 28.45 -9.56
N ILE A 157 -5.74 27.72 -10.37
CA ILE A 157 -5.34 27.21 -11.69
C ILE A 157 -5.93 28.13 -12.76
N ASP A 158 -5.29 29.29 -12.93
CA ASP A 158 -5.63 30.24 -13.96
C ASP A 158 -4.63 30.14 -15.13
N TRP A 159 -5.09 29.54 -16.23
CA TRP A 159 -4.28 29.39 -17.45
C TRP A 159 -4.03 30.72 -18.17
N SER A 160 -4.75 31.79 -17.83
CA SER A 160 -4.44 33.13 -18.33
C SER A 160 -3.14 33.68 -17.70
N THR A 161 -2.75 33.18 -16.52
CA THR A 161 -1.51 33.50 -15.83
C THR A 161 -0.65 32.23 -15.64
N PRO A 162 -0.02 31.73 -16.72
CA PRO A 162 0.62 30.40 -16.73
C PRO A 162 1.74 30.25 -15.69
N GLN A 163 2.43 31.33 -15.33
CA GLN A 163 3.47 31.31 -14.28
C GLN A 163 2.89 30.91 -12.92
N SER A 164 1.75 31.47 -12.52
CA SER A 164 1.07 31.13 -11.27
C SER A 164 0.62 29.67 -11.28
N THR A 165 -0.02 29.25 -12.37
CA THR A 165 -0.48 27.86 -12.56
C THR A 165 0.67 26.85 -12.47
N ILE A 166 1.80 27.12 -13.12
CA ILE A 166 2.99 26.25 -13.05
C ILE A 166 3.50 26.13 -11.61
N LEU A 167 3.57 27.24 -10.87
CA LEU A 167 4.00 27.24 -9.46
C LEU A 167 3.05 26.43 -8.57
N VAL A 168 1.73 26.56 -8.78
CA VAL A 168 0.72 25.77 -8.05
C VAL A 168 0.87 24.28 -8.37
N CYS A 169 1.08 23.90 -9.63
CA CYS A 169 1.33 22.52 -10.02
C CYS A 169 2.61 21.95 -9.40
N LEU A 170 3.72 22.70 -9.42
CA LEU A 170 4.98 22.30 -8.78
C LEU A 170 4.82 22.16 -7.26
N GLY A 171 4.12 23.10 -6.63
CA GLY A 171 3.77 23.04 -5.21
C GLY A 171 2.97 21.78 -4.87
N GLY A 172 1.96 21.45 -5.68
CA GLY A 172 1.17 20.22 -5.53
C GLY A 172 2.01 18.95 -5.66
N LEU A 173 2.96 18.91 -6.59
CA LEU A 173 3.89 17.78 -6.75
C LEU A 173 4.80 17.63 -5.52
N ILE A 174 5.38 18.72 -5.02
CA ILE A 174 6.22 18.71 -3.81
C ILE A 174 5.38 18.26 -2.60
N ALA A 175 4.17 18.80 -2.44
CA ALA A 175 3.26 18.41 -1.36
C ALA A 175 2.90 16.92 -1.43
N THR A 176 2.73 16.36 -2.64
CA THR A 176 2.48 14.93 -2.84
C THR A 176 3.65 14.09 -2.38
N ILE A 177 4.89 14.47 -2.74
CA ILE A 177 6.11 13.78 -2.30
C ILE A 177 6.23 13.83 -0.78
N LEU A 178 6.01 14.99 -0.16
CA LEU A 178 6.06 15.16 1.29
C LEU A 178 4.99 14.31 2.00
N CYS A 179 3.76 14.34 1.51
CA CYS A 179 2.66 13.52 2.03
C CYS A 179 2.98 12.03 1.93
N HIS A 180 3.58 11.60 0.82
CA HIS A 180 4.00 10.22 0.65
C HIS A 180 5.10 9.82 1.65
N VAL A 181 6.09 10.68 1.88
CA VAL A 181 7.11 10.47 2.92
C VAL A 181 6.51 10.41 4.32
N ILE A 182 5.52 11.25 4.63
CA ILE A 182 4.79 11.23 5.92
C ILE A 182 4.04 9.91 6.09
N LEU A 183 3.26 9.49 5.08
CA LEU A 183 2.53 8.22 5.11
C LEU A 183 3.48 7.04 5.26
N TYR A 184 4.62 7.07 4.57
CA TYR A 184 5.67 6.07 4.70
C TYR A 184 6.25 6.06 6.12
N THR A 185 6.48 7.22 6.71
CA THR A 185 6.96 7.35 8.10
C THR A 185 5.94 6.80 9.10
N ILE A 186 4.64 7.07 8.91
CA ILE A 186 3.57 6.51 9.74
C ILE A 186 3.53 4.99 9.61
N TYR A 187 3.60 4.47 8.37
CA TYR A 187 3.69 3.03 8.12
C TYR A 187 4.89 2.43 8.84
N PHE A 188 6.06 3.06 8.72
CA PHE A 188 7.29 2.63 9.37
C PHE A 188 7.14 2.58 10.89
N VAL A 189 6.66 3.66 11.50
CA VAL A 189 6.42 3.72 12.95
C VAL A 189 5.43 2.63 13.36
N ARG A 190 4.34 2.44 12.62
CA ARG A 190 3.36 1.39 12.88
C ARG A 190 3.97 -0.01 12.85
N VAL A 191 4.80 -0.33 11.86
CA VAL A 191 5.47 -1.64 11.75
C VAL A 191 6.44 -1.85 12.91
N ASN A 192 7.23 -0.83 13.26
CA ASN A 192 8.14 -0.87 14.41
C ASN A 192 7.39 -1.11 15.73
N VAL A 193 6.28 -0.41 15.92
CA VAL A 193 5.42 -0.56 17.11
C VAL A 193 4.84 -1.98 17.15
N SER A 194 4.29 -2.46 16.04
CA SER A 194 3.79 -3.83 15.93
C SER A 194 4.88 -4.85 16.30
N ALA A 195 6.10 -4.72 15.80
CA ALA A 195 7.21 -5.61 16.12
C ALA A 195 7.53 -5.64 17.63
N LYS A 196 7.54 -4.47 18.29
CA LYS A 196 7.79 -4.38 19.75
C LYS A 196 6.73 -5.08 20.59
N PHE A 197 5.48 -5.11 20.13
CA PHE A 197 4.39 -5.78 20.83
C PHE A 197 4.27 -7.28 20.52
N GLY A 198 5.29 -7.89 19.90
CA GLY A 198 5.23 -9.30 19.46
C GLY A 198 4.34 -9.51 18.23
N GLY A 199 3.96 -8.41 17.57
CA GLY A 199 3.16 -8.35 16.35
C GLY A 199 3.77 -9.12 15.19
N ARG A 200 3.24 -8.87 14.00
CA ARG A 200 3.73 -9.50 12.78
C ARG A 200 5.25 -9.36 12.59
N GLY A 201 5.85 -8.27 13.07
CA GLY A 201 7.31 -8.07 13.06
C GLY A 201 8.14 -9.18 13.71
N TYR A 202 7.59 -9.92 14.69
CA TYR A 202 8.29 -11.01 15.38
C TYR A 202 8.28 -12.32 14.58
N MET A 203 7.14 -12.73 14.01
CA MET A 203 7.07 -13.91 13.12
C MET A 203 7.96 -13.76 11.87
N LEU A 204 8.21 -12.52 11.44
CA LEU A 204 9.06 -12.24 10.29
C LEU A 204 10.54 -12.52 10.53
N ILE A 205 11.00 -12.38 11.77
CA ILE A 205 12.38 -12.68 12.16
C ILE A 205 12.55 -14.19 12.24
N GLU A 206 11.60 -14.87 12.87
CA GLU A 206 11.58 -16.33 13.00
C GLU A 206 11.59 -17.03 11.64
N GLU A 207 10.73 -16.62 10.69
CA GLU A 207 10.70 -17.19 9.33
C GLU A 207 11.99 -16.92 8.54
N SER A 208 12.65 -15.76 8.72
CA SER A 208 13.94 -15.49 8.08
C SER A 208 15.08 -16.30 8.69
N THR A 209 15.09 -16.47 10.01
CA THR A 209 16.09 -17.28 10.72
C THR A 209 15.96 -18.76 10.36
N GLU A 210 14.73 -19.29 10.24
CA GLU A 210 14.50 -20.67 9.78
C GLU A 210 14.95 -20.90 8.34
N ARG A 211 14.70 -19.95 7.43
CA ARG A 211 15.14 -20.08 6.03
C ARG A 211 16.66 -20.07 5.91
N HIS A 212 17.34 -19.22 6.67
CA HIS A 212 18.82 -19.21 6.71
C HIS A 212 19.40 -20.47 7.36
N GLY A 213 18.69 -21.10 8.30
CA GLY A 213 19.07 -22.39 8.88
C GLY A 213 19.04 -23.54 7.87
N TYR A 214 18.05 -23.55 6.97
CA TYR A 214 17.94 -24.57 5.92
C TYR A 214 19.00 -24.44 4.83
N ASP A 215 19.26 -23.23 4.35
CA ASP A 215 20.27 -22.99 3.31
C ASP A 215 21.69 -23.40 3.78
N ASN A 216 21.99 -23.19 5.07
CA ASN A 216 23.26 -23.62 5.66
C ASN A 216 23.35 -25.14 5.84
N HIS A 217 22.25 -25.82 6.21
CA HIS A 217 22.23 -27.28 6.35
C HIS A 217 22.28 -28.02 5.01
N GLU A 218 21.66 -27.48 3.95
CA GLU A 218 21.74 -28.05 2.60
C GLU A 218 23.14 -27.86 2.01
N PHE A 219 23.81 -26.76 2.33
CA PHE A 219 25.21 -26.53 1.97
C PHE A 219 26.18 -27.47 2.73
N GLU A 220 25.99 -27.69 4.03
CA GLU A 220 26.81 -28.61 4.84
C GLU A 220 26.63 -30.09 4.42
N LEU A 221 25.41 -30.52 4.08
CA LEU A 221 25.15 -31.87 3.55
C LEU A 221 25.78 -32.09 2.17
N GLY A 222 25.93 -31.02 1.37
CA GLY A 222 26.66 -31.06 0.10
C GLY A 222 28.17 -31.12 0.27
N GLU A 223 28.71 -30.50 1.33
CA GLU A 223 30.15 -30.45 1.60
C GLU A 223 30.69 -31.79 2.12
N ASP A 224 29.91 -32.51 2.94
CA ASP A 224 30.25 -33.85 3.43
C ASP A 224 30.12 -34.94 2.35
N ALA A 225 29.18 -34.79 1.41
CA ALA A 225 29.10 -35.66 0.23
C ALA A 225 30.29 -35.47 -0.73
N SER A 226 30.89 -34.27 -0.76
CA SER A 226 32.02 -33.96 -1.65
C SER A 226 33.38 -34.52 -1.19
N LYS A 227 33.51 -34.94 0.08
CA LYS A 227 34.75 -35.54 0.59
C LYS A 227 34.87 -37.05 0.32
N GLN A 228 33.84 -37.69 -0.24
CA GLN A 228 33.88 -39.12 -0.60
C GLN A 228 34.09 -39.43 -2.09
N GLU A 229 33.98 -38.45 -3.00
CA GLU A 229 34.33 -38.63 -4.42
C GLU A 229 35.59 -37.83 -4.78
N GLY A 230 36.74 -38.48 -4.60
CA GLY A 230 38.01 -37.95 -5.06
C GLY A 230 38.12 -37.93 -6.60
N LYS A 231 38.96 -37.01 -7.07
CA LYS A 231 39.56 -36.95 -8.41
C LYS A 231 38.64 -36.66 -9.60
N THR A 232 39.07 -35.63 -10.33
CA THR A 232 38.86 -35.36 -11.76
C THR A 232 37.42 -35.08 -12.23
N SER A 233 37.09 -33.80 -12.43
CA SER A 233 36.68 -33.29 -13.74
C SER A 233 36.57 -31.77 -13.72
N LYS A 234 36.66 -31.20 -14.93
CA LYS A 234 36.92 -29.79 -15.23
C LYS A 234 35.70 -28.89 -14.98
N ILE A 235 36.04 -27.68 -14.54
CA ILE A 235 35.33 -26.40 -14.63
C ILE A 235 34.25 -26.40 -15.74
N GLN A 236 32.99 -26.32 -15.33
CA GLN A 236 31.91 -25.80 -16.18
C GLN A 236 31.09 -24.79 -15.38
N ASN A 237 30.98 -23.60 -15.97
CA ASN A 237 30.51 -22.34 -15.41
C ASN A 237 28.97 -22.28 -15.46
N PRO A 238 28.22 -22.15 -14.35
CA PRO A 238 26.78 -22.01 -14.40
C PRO A 238 26.39 -20.53 -14.52
N LYS A 239 26.45 -20.00 -15.74
CA LYS A 239 25.58 -18.90 -16.16
C LYS A 239 24.43 -19.52 -16.91
N THR A 240 23.24 -19.56 -16.28
CA THR A 240 21.86 -19.48 -16.83
C THR A 240 20.92 -20.44 -16.10
N GLU A 241 20.32 -19.99 -15.00
CA GLU A 241 19.11 -20.62 -14.46
C GLU A 241 18.14 -19.55 -13.95
N TYR A 242 17.65 -18.72 -14.87
CA TYR A 242 16.47 -17.88 -14.65
C TYR A 242 15.59 -17.96 -15.88
N GLN A 243 14.91 -19.09 -16.08
CA GLN A 243 13.76 -19.15 -16.99
C GLN A 243 12.95 -20.43 -16.75
N LYS A 244 11.99 -20.38 -15.82
CA LYS A 244 10.84 -21.30 -15.87
C LYS A 244 9.64 -20.83 -15.03
N TYR A 245 8.83 -19.93 -15.59
CA TYR A 245 7.39 -19.93 -15.34
C TYR A 245 6.67 -19.53 -16.63
N GLY A 246 6.28 -20.54 -17.40
CA GLY A 246 5.39 -20.43 -18.54
C GLY A 246 4.31 -21.49 -18.44
N THR A 247 3.06 -21.02 -18.41
CA THR A 247 1.82 -21.63 -18.93
C THR A 247 1.49 -23.07 -18.54
N VAL A 248 0.36 -23.22 -17.83
CA VAL A 248 -0.53 -24.38 -17.96
C VAL A 248 -1.89 -23.85 -18.43
N GLU A 249 -2.43 -24.58 -19.38
CA GLU A 249 -3.57 -24.37 -20.28
C GLU A 249 -4.88 -23.89 -19.64
#